data_AF-A0A2V8SYL7-F1
#
_entry.id   AF-A0A2V8SYL7-F1
#
_cell.length_a   1.000
_cell.length_b   1.000
_cell.length_c   1.000
_cell.angle_alpha   90.00
_cell.angle_beta   90.00
_cell.angle_gamma   90.00
#
_symmetry.space_group_name_H-M   'P 1'
#
loop_
_entity.id
_entity.type
_entity.pdbx_description
1 polymer ?
#
loop_
_entity_poly.entity_id
_entity_poly.type
_entity_poly.pdbx_seq_one_letter_code
_entity_poly.pdbx_strand_id
1 'polypeptide(L)'
;MVDQAVQTEGVKVKQVSLRKLKVILACADIVSILFWSYLIAHVFIFDVDAALTSWKIPIVDLGVRYKGLILAGFIAVIFALARNIWSLSIAAYIALYPLIVICWKFPRMLWKAKSPLITLTFLNVVLSFFRSIRYNVASGAALVFFSGVALISDSLYFVIGAVLSLILLLIMIYANRLRIVLRPSVLYVLHSRAITFISNTFQKLYKPANELQPFAWNNVPEAKKSEILVNLQLLMIANRGAFFLSEKLRQFHQSNVRVIFYLFNLLILIFTTVYIFAVANYGIWRVSPDSFQVSDSRFFTFVYYSFASVFGRGINEIVPTADFTRLLVMLQIVFSFFVLAIILTLVFSLQNKRDEEGIETAIQTIRKEGEAVDTFINSEYRMTSDEVLKELERTKAAFVRVIYYLAID
;
A
#
# COMPACT_ATOMS: atom_id res chain seq x y z
N MET A 1 41.45 29.23 -20.87
CA MET A 1 40.94 28.31 -21.93
C MET A 1 41.11 26.84 -21.57
N VAL A 2 42.17 26.41 -20.86
CA VAL A 2 42.36 25.01 -20.45
C VAL A 2 41.29 24.51 -19.44
N ASP A 3 40.82 25.35 -18.52
CA ASP A 3 39.81 24.94 -17.53
C ASP A 3 38.39 24.67 -18.10
N GLN A 4 38.04 25.25 -19.26
CA GLN A 4 36.74 24.98 -19.90
C GLN A 4 36.72 23.64 -20.66
N ALA A 5 37.87 23.16 -21.12
CA ALA A 5 38.00 21.84 -21.76
C ALA A 5 37.85 20.70 -20.73
N VAL A 6 38.40 20.87 -19.53
CA VAL A 6 38.32 19.85 -18.46
C VAL A 6 36.88 19.69 -17.93
N GLN A 7 36.12 20.78 -17.80
CA GLN A 7 34.71 20.69 -17.37
C GLN A 7 33.80 20.02 -18.40
N THR A 8 34.08 20.16 -19.71
CA THR A 8 33.23 19.58 -20.76
C THR A 8 33.45 18.07 -20.95
N GLU A 9 34.66 17.56 -20.70
CA GLU A 9 34.93 16.11 -20.71
C GLU A 9 34.28 15.37 -19.54
N GLY A 10 34.35 15.94 -18.32
CA GLY A 10 33.74 15.33 -17.13
C GLY A 10 32.22 15.14 -17.23
N VAL A 11 31.52 16.09 -17.86
CA VAL A 11 30.07 16.01 -18.09
C VAL A 11 29.72 14.90 -19.10
N LYS A 12 30.52 14.75 -20.18
CA LYS A 12 30.30 13.71 -21.20
C LYS A 12 30.48 12.30 -20.62
N VAL A 13 31.53 12.06 -19.82
CA VAL A 13 31.77 10.74 -19.20
C VAL A 13 30.62 10.34 -18.27
N LYS A 14 30.12 11.28 -17.45
CA LYS A 14 28.98 11.03 -16.55
C LYS A 14 27.67 10.78 -17.30
N GLN A 15 27.49 11.36 -18.49
CA GLN A 15 26.29 11.16 -19.29
C GLN A 15 26.25 9.80 -19.99
N VAL A 16 27.41 9.30 -20.46
CA VAL A 16 27.52 7.98 -21.09
C VAL A 16 27.26 6.85 -20.09
N SER A 17 27.75 6.95 -18.85
CA SER A 17 27.52 5.94 -17.81
C SER A 17 26.04 5.85 -17.40
N LEU A 18 25.33 6.98 -17.33
CA LEU A 18 23.90 7.02 -17.03
C LEU A 18 23.04 6.37 -18.13
N ARG A 19 23.41 6.52 -19.42
CA ARG A 19 22.69 5.86 -20.52
C ARG A 19 22.83 4.34 -20.45
N LYS A 20 24.06 3.84 -20.26
CA LYS A 20 24.31 2.40 -20.10
C LYS A 20 23.53 1.80 -18.93
N LEU A 21 23.52 2.49 -17.78
CA LEU A 21 22.77 2.06 -16.61
C LEU A 21 21.26 1.97 -16.87
N LYS A 22 20.68 2.94 -17.58
CA LYS A 22 19.25 2.93 -17.94
C LYS A 22 18.90 1.73 -18.83
N VAL A 23 19.76 1.40 -19.80
CA VAL A 23 19.53 0.24 -20.69
C VAL A 23 19.60 -1.06 -19.88
N ILE A 24 20.60 -1.22 -19.01
CA ILE A 24 20.73 -2.42 -18.16
C ILE A 24 19.51 -2.59 -17.26
N LEU A 25 19.04 -1.52 -16.62
CA LEU A 25 17.83 -1.57 -15.77
C LEU A 25 16.56 -1.89 -16.58
N ALA A 26 16.44 -1.38 -17.81
CA ALA A 26 15.32 -1.71 -18.68
C ALA A 26 15.34 -3.20 -19.11
N CYS A 27 16.51 -3.76 -19.42
CA CYS A 27 16.66 -5.19 -19.68
C CYS A 27 16.32 -6.01 -18.43
N ALA A 28 16.80 -5.60 -17.25
CA ALA A 28 16.47 -6.26 -15.99
C ALA A 28 14.97 -6.23 -15.69
N ASP A 29 14.27 -5.12 -15.98
CA ASP A 29 12.82 -5.01 -15.86
C ASP A 29 12.09 -6.04 -16.73
N ILE A 30 12.46 -6.16 -18.01
CA ILE A 30 11.85 -7.12 -18.94
C ILE A 30 12.09 -8.56 -18.46
N VAL A 31 13.34 -8.89 -18.12
CA VAL A 31 13.69 -10.23 -17.61
C VAL A 31 12.92 -10.54 -16.32
N SER A 32 12.78 -9.57 -15.42
CA SER A 32 12.03 -9.76 -14.17
C SER A 32 10.55 -9.99 -14.41
N ILE A 33 9.92 -9.24 -15.33
CA ILE A 33 8.52 -9.44 -15.71
C ILE A 33 8.33 -10.85 -16.28
N LEU A 34 9.17 -11.26 -17.23
CA LEU A 34 9.09 -12.60 -17.83
C LEU A 34 9.29 -13.71 -16.79
N PHE A 35 10.28 -13.58 -15.92
CA PHE A 35 10.58 -14.55 -14.86
C PHE A 35 9.39 -14.72 -13.89
N TRP A 36 8.84 -13.61 -13.38
CA TRP A 36 7.72 -13.67 -12.44
C TRP A 36 6.39 -14.06 -13.11
N SER A 37 6.15 -13.65 -14.36
CA SER A 37 4.99 -14.12 -15.14
C SER A 37 5.05 -15.63 -15.38
N TYR A 38 6.21 -16.17 -15.70
CA TYR A 38 6.41 -17.63 -15.82
C TYR A 38 6.12 -18.33 -14.49
N LEU A 39 6.69 -17.84 -13.38
CA LEU A 39 6.52 -18.44 -12.07
C LEU A 39 5.04 -18.43 -11.64
N ILE A 40 4.33 -17.31 -11.85
CA ILE A 40 2.90 -17.21 -11.57
C ILE A 40 2.09 -18.15 -12.46
N ALA A 41 2.37 -18.22 -13.76
CA ALA A 41 1.66 -19.10 -14.68
C ALA A 41 1.83 -20.59 -14.31
N HIS A 42 3.06 -21.00 -13.99
CA HIS A 42 3.39 -22.37 -13.58
C HIS A 42 2.73 -22.76 -12.26
N VAL A 43 2.67 -21.84 -11.28
CA VAL A 43 2.07 -22.12 -9.97
C VAL A 43 0.53 -22.11 -10.00
N PHE A 44 -0.08 -21.19 -10.76
CA PHE A 44 -1.52 -20.92 -10.63
C PHE A 44 -2.39 -21.36 -11.81
N ILE A 45 -1.87 -21.37 -13.05
CA ILE A 45 -2.72 -21.54 -14.24
C ILE A 45 -2.62 -22.96 -14.75
N PHE A 46 -1.39 -23.42 -14.99
CA PHE A 46 -1.16 -24.65 -15.72
C PHE A 46 0.26 -25.13 -15.45
N ASP A 47 0.42 -26.45 -15.35
CA ASP A 47 1.73 -27.05 -15.21
C ASP A 47 2.48 -26.94 -16.55
N VAL A 48 3.18 -25.81 -16.70
CA VAL A 48 3.98 -25.49 -17.89
C VAL A 48 4.99 -26.59 -18.19
N ASP A 49 5.45 -27.32 -17.16
CA ASP A 49 6.41 -28.40 -17.33
C ASP A 49 5.74 -29.64 -17.94
N ALA A 50 4.56 -30.01 -17.45
CA ALA A 50 3.75 -31.06 -18.06
C ALA A 50 3.38 -30.73 -19.52
N ALA A 51 3.13 -29.45 -19.81
CA ALA A 51 2.88 -28.97 -21.16
C ALA A 51 4.08 -29.14 -22.08
N LEU A 52 5.25 -28.68 -21.62
CA LEU A 52 6.49 -28.69 -22.38
C LEU A 52 6.95 -30.13 -22.64
N THR A 53 6.79 -31.03 -21.66
CA THR A 53 7.10 -32.45 -21.81
C THR A 53 6.15 -33.16 -22.77
N SER A 54 4.89 -32.71 -22.88
CA SER A 54 3.91 -33.27 -23.83
C SER A 54 4.32 -33.13 -25.31
N TRP A 55 5.19 -32.17 -25.63
CA TRP A 55 5.68 -31.95 -27.00
C TRP A 55 6.69 -33.01 -27.48
N LYS A 56 7.06 -33.97 -26.62
CA LYS A 56 7.96 -35.11 -26.94
C LYS A 56 9.31 -34.73 -27.54
N ILE A 57 9.82 -33.52 -27.24
CA ILE A 57 11.16 -33.10 -27.64
C ILE A 57 12.14 -33.52 -26.53
N PRO A 58 13.11 -34.44 -26.77
CA PRO A 58 13.98 -34.98 -25.73
C PRO A 58 14.79 -33.93 -24.96
N ILE A 59 15.18 -32.85 -25.64
CA ILE A 59 15.94 -31.74 -25.04
C ILE A 59 15.07 -30.96 -24.03
N VAL A 60 13.78 -30.81 -24.32
CA VAL A 60 12.85 -30.10 -23.45
C VAL A 60 12.55 -30.91 -22.20
N ASP A 61 12.39 -32.23 -22.34
CA ASP A 61 12.21 -33.14 -21.21
C ASP A 61 13.41 -33.14 -20.25
N LEU A 62 14.63 -33.19 -20.80
CA LEU A 62 15.86 -33.02 -20.04
C LEU A 62 15.87 -31.64 -19.34
N GLY A 63 15.50 -30.59 -20.05
CA GLY A 63 15.42 -29.22 -19.52
C GLY A 63 14.46 -29.10 -18.32
N VAL A 64 13.28 -29.70 -18.40
CA VAL A 64 12.28 -29.71 -17.34
C VAL A 64 12.75 -30.53 -16.14
N ARG A 65 13.28 -31.74 -16.38
CA ARG A 65 13.72 -32.66 -15.31
C ARG A 65 14.89 -32.08 -14.51
N TYR A 66 15.79 -31.37 -15.17
CA TYR A 66 16.95 -30.72 -14.55
C TYR A 66 16.77 -29.21 -14.37
N LYS A 67 15.54 -28.67 -14.44
CA LYS A 67 15.27 -27.21 -14.39
C LYS A 67 15.93 -26.50 -13.22
N GLY A 68 15.92 -27.13 -12.03
CA GLY A 68 16.55 -26.59 -10.83
C GLY A 68 18.07 -26.52 -10.95
N LEU A 69 18.71 -27.55 -11.53
CA LEU A 69 20.15 -27.59 -11.77
C LEU A 69 20.56 -26.63 -12.91
N ILE A 70 19.74 -26.50 -13.94
CA ILE A 70 19.95 -25.52 -15.02
C ILE A 70 19.84 -24.10 -14.48
N LEU A 71 18.82 -23.81 -13.66
CA LEU A 71 18.68 -22.51 -12.99
C LEU A 71 19.85 -22.23 -12.05
N ALA A 72 20.23 -23.21 -11.20
CA ALA A 72 21.36 -23.08 -10.29
C ALA A 72 22.69 -22.88 -11.05
N GLY A 73 22.89 -23.61 -12.15
CA GLY A 73 24.04 -23.48 -13.04
C GLY A 73 24.07 -22.11 -13.71
N PHE A 74 22.93 -21.61 -14.19
CA PHE A 74 22.82 -20.28 -14.80
C PHE A 74 23.11 -19.18 -13.77
N ILE A 75 22.57 -19.30 -12.55
CA ILE A 75 22.86 -18.41 -11.43
C ILE A 75 24.36 -18.48 -11.09
N ALA A 76 24.95 -19.68 -10.98
CA ALA A 76 26.35 -19.87 -10.69
C ALA A 76 27.26 -19.25 -11.77
N VAL A 77 26.91 -19.40 -13.05
CA VAL A 77 27.63 -18.77 -14.17
C VAL A 77 27.50 -17.26 -14.13
N ILE A 78 26.31 -16.71 -13.86
CA ILE A 78 26.12 -15.26 -13.67
C ILE A 78 26.99 -14.76 -12.51
N PHE A 79 26.99 -15.48 -11.38
CA PHE A 79 27.80 -15.12 -10.21
C PHE A 79 29.31 -15.23 -10.49
N ALA A 80 29.75 -16.26 -11.20
CA ALA A 80 31.16 -16.49 -11.53
C ALA A 80 31.69 -15.47 -12.55
N LEU A 81 30.91 -15.20 -13.61
CA LEU A 81 31.25 -14.20 -14.61
C LEU A 81 31.21 -12.79 -14.05
N ALA A 82 30.29 -12.55 -13.12
CA ALA A 82 30.12 -11.24 -12.56
C ALA A 82 30.87 -11.12 -11.23
N ARG A 83 32.18 -10.95 -11.37
CA ARG A 83 33.14 -10.57 -10.32
C ARG A 83 32.85 -9.21 -9.65
N ASN A 84 31.69 -8.60 -9.95
CA ASN A 84 31.38 -7.22 -9.67
C ASN A 84 30.06 -7.13 -8.89
N ILE A 85 30.04 -6.36 -7.79
CA ILE A 85 28.88 -6.18 -6.90
C ILE A 85 27.57 -5.77 -7.61
N TRP A 86 27.71 -5.25 -8.82
CA TRP A 86 26.61 -4.89 -9.72
C TRP A 86 25.74 -6.07 -10.16
N SER A 87 26.29 -7.27 -10.38
CA SER A 87 25.48 -8.43 -10.78
C SER A 87 24.64 -8.99 -9.65
N LEU A 88 25.21 -9.04 -8.45
CA LEU A 88 24.50 -9.44 -7.25
C LEU A 88 23.33 -8.48 -7.00
N SER A 89 23.55 -7.18 -7.27
CA SER A 89 22.49 -6.17 -7.24
C SER A 89 21.40 -6.41 -8.30
N ILE A 90 21.75 -6.84 -9.52
CA ILE A 90 20.78 -7.18 -10.59
C ILE A 90 20.02 -8.47 -10.25
N ALA A 91 20.70 -9.50 -9.76
CA ALA A 91 20.06 -10.74 -9.33
C ALA A 91 19.08 -10.47 -8.17
N ALA A 92 19.50 -9.68 -7.18
CA ALA A 92 18.64 -9.22 -6.11
C ALA A 92 17.45 -8.37 -6.63
N TYR A 93 17.68 -7.53 -7.65
CA TYR A 93 16.63 -6.75 -8.31
C TYR A 93 15.56 -7.66 -8.93
N ILE A 94 15.97 -8.70 -9.67
CA ILE A 94 15.06 -9.66 -10.31
C ILE A 94 14.30 -10.47 -9.26
N ALA A 95 15.00 -10.97 -8.25
CA ALA A 95 14.39 -11.75 -7.16
C ALA A 95 13.42 -10.92 -6.30
N LEU A 96 13.71 -9.63 -6.07
CA LEU A 96 12.86 -8.72 -5.30
C LEU A 96 11.94 -7.88 -6.18
N TYR A 97 11.81 -8.20 -7.48
CA TYR A 97 11.07 -7.37 -8.43
C TYR A 97 9.62 -7.07 -8.01
N PRO A 98 8.81 -8.05 -7.53
CA PRO A 98 7.45 -7.78 -7.09
C PRO A 98 7.41 -6.78 -5.93
N LEU A 99 8.35 -6.91 -4.99
CA LEU A 99 8.47 -5.98 -3.86
C LEU A 99 8.87 -4.58 -4.34
N ILE A 100 9.81 -4.47 -5.28
CA ILE A 100 10.23 -3.19 -5.87
C ILE A 100 9.07 -2.53 -6.63
N VAL A 101 8.29 -3.30 -7.38
CA VAL A 101 7.12 -2.79 -8.10
C VAL A 101 6.11 -2.21 -7.09
N ILE A 102 5.77 -2.96 -6.05
CA ILE A 102 4.78 -2.56 -5.04
C ILE A 102 5.28 -1.39 -4.18
N CYS A 103 6.52 -1.46 -3.68
CA CYS A 103 7.05 -0.48 -2.73
C CYS A 103 7.63 0.78 -3.38
N TRP A 104 8.01 0.75 -4.67
CA TRP A 104 8.66 1.88 -5.32
C TRP A 104 7.97 2.34 -6.61
N LYS A 105 7.84 1.44 -7.61
CA LYS A 105 7.31 1.84 -8.93
C LYS A 105 5.86 2.30 -8.83
N PHE A 106 5.05 1.60 -8.04
CA PHE A 106 3.64 1.92 -7.84
C PHE A 106 3.45 3.28 -7.14
N PRO A 107 4.05 3.57 -5.96
CA PRO A 107 4.00 4.92 -5.37
C PRO A 107 4.45 6.02 -6.33
N ARG A 108 5.54 5.79 -7.07
CA ARG A 108 6.05 6.76 -8.05
C ARG A 108 5.06 7.01 -9.19
N MET A 109 4.37 5.97 -9.66
CA MET A 109 3.32 6.09 -10.68
C MET A 109 2.16 6.93 -10.15
N LEU A 110 1.73 6.70 -8.91
CA LEU A 110 0.65 7.47 -8.29
C LEU A 110 1.02 8.94 -8.10
N TRP A 111 2.25 9.22 -7.69
CA TRP A 111 2.74 10.60 -7.60
C TRP A 111 2.75 11.29 -8.97
N LYS A 112 3.10 10.56 -10.03
CA LYS A 112 3.08 11.08 -11.41
C LYS A 112 1.67 11.31 -11.95
N ALA A 113 0.65 10.65 -11.40
CA ALA A 113 -0.74 10.82 -11.83
C ALA A 113 -1.29 12.24 -11.52
N LYS A 114 -0.54 13.07 -10.77
CA LYS A 114 -0.91 14.45 -10.38
C LYS A 114 -2.27 14.58 -9.68
N SER A 115 -2.86 13.45 -9.26
CA SER A 115 -4.09 13.45 -8.47
C SER A 115 -3.73 13.44 -6.98
N PRO A 116 -3.93 14.55 -6.25
CA PRO A 116 -3.66 14.59 -4.81
C PRO A 116 -4.54 13.58 -4.07
N LEU A 117 -5.77 13.36 -4.53
CA LEU A 117 -6.72 12.41 -3.95
C LEU A 117 -6.20 10.97 -3.93
N ILE A 118 -5.68 10.51 -5.07
CA ILE A 118 -5.13 9.15 -5.20
C ILE A 118 -3.86 9.02 -4.34
N THR A 119 -3.04 10.06 -4.30
CA THR A 119 -1.81 10.08 -3.49
C THR A 119 -2.12 10.00 -1.99
N LEU A 120 -3.09 10.78 -1.50
CA LEU A 120 -3.54 10.74 -0.11
C LEU A 120 -4.14 9.39 0.26
N THR A 121 -4.94 8.83 -0.64
CA THR A 121 -5.46 7.47 -0.49
C THR A 121 -4.34 6.47 -0.31
N PHE A 122 -3.40 6.46 -1.25
CA PHE A 122 -2.32 5.50 -1.24
C PHE A 122 -1.45 5.64 0.01
N LEU A 123 -1.15 6.88 0.40
CA LEU A 123 -0.45 7.17 1.64
C LEU A 123 -1.21 6.60 2.84
N ASN A 124 -2.53 6.77 2.90
CA ASN A 124 -3.35 6.19 3.95
C ASN A 124 -3.31 4.65 3.95
N VAL A 125 -3.31 4.00 2.79
CA VAL A 125 -3.15 2.54 2.66
C VAL A 125 -1.79 2.10 3.23
N VAL A 126 -0.72 2.77 2.83
CA VAL A 126 0.64 2.47 3.28
C VAL A 126 0.76 2.67 4.79
N LEU A 127 0.28 3.79 5.32
CA LEU A 127 0.28 4.07 6.75
C LEU A 127 -0.54 3.05 7.55
N SER A 128 -1.71 2.66 7.04
CA SER A 128 -2.56 1.63 7.66
C SER A 128 -1.88 0.27 7.69
N PHE A 129 -1.17 -0.09 6.62
CA PHE A 129 -0.36 -1.30 6.55
C PHE A 129 0.77 -1.28 7.59
N PHE A 130 1.54 -0.18 7.68
CA PHE A 130 2.61 -0.04 8.67
C PHE A 130 2.12 -0.03 10.11
N ARG A 131 0.97 0.58 10.38
CA ARG A 131 0.35 0.56 11.72
C ARG A 131 0.02 -0.86 12.18
N SER A 132 -0.29 -1.74 11.23
CA SER A 132 -0.64 -3.14 11.49
C SER A 132 0.50 -4.11 11.17
N ILE A 133 1.72 -3.61 10.95
CA ILE A 133 2.84 -4.44 10.44
C ILE A 133 3.16 -5.62 11.34
N ARG A 134 3.18 -5.41 12.67
CA ARG A 134 3.47 -6.48 13.63
C ARG A 134 2.47 -7.62 13.51
N TYR A 135 1.18 -7.29 13.43
CA TYR A 135 0.11 -8.27 13.26
C TYR A 135 0.17 -8.96 11.89
N ASN A 136 0.33 -8.18 10.81
CA ASN A 136 0.37 -8.72 9.44
C ASN A 136 1.59 -9.63 9.21
N VAL A 137 2.75 -9.27 9.77
CA VAL A 137 3.97 -10.10 9.69
C VAL A 137 3.80 -11.36 10.53
N ALA A 138 3.29 -11.25 11.76
CA ALA A 138 3.08 -12.41 12.61
C ALA A 138 2.05 -13.39 12.03
N SER A 139 0.91 -12.89 11.53
CA SER A 139 -0.12 -13.72 10.91
C SER A 139 0.33 -14.30 9.57
N GLY A 140 1.07 -13.53 8.76
CA GLY A 140 1.67 -14.03 7.52
C GLY A 140 2.70 -15.13 7.76
N ALA A 141 3.58 -14.94 8.75
CA ALA A 141 4.57 -15.97 9.12
C ALA A 141 3.89 -17.24 9.65
N ALA A 142 2.87 -17.09 10.52
CA ALA A 142 2.08 -18.22 11.01
C ALA A 142 1.36 -18.95 9.87
N LEU A 143 0.76 -18.21 8.93
CA LEU A 143 0.09 -18.78 7.75
C LEU A 143 1.07 -19.64 6.94
N VAL A 144 2.23 -19.09 6.57
CA VAL A 144 3.26 -19.81 5.80
C VAL A 144 3.77 -21.03 6.55
N PHE A 145 4.05 -20.89 7.85
CA PHE A 145 4.55 -21.99 8.68
C PHE A 145 3.54 -23.15 8.75
N PHE A 146 2.30 -22.88 9.16
CA PHE A 146 1.29 -23.94 9.28
C PHE A 146 0.84 -24.50 7.93
N SER A 147 0.81 -23.69 6.87
CA SER A 147 0.63 -24.22 5.51
C SER A 147 1.75 -25.16 5.11
N GLY A 148 3.02 -24.82 5.39
CA GLY A 148 4.16 -25.68 5.15
C GLY A 148 4.06 -27.02 5.89
N VAL A 149 3.70 -26.99 7.18
CA VAL A 149 3.50 -28.22 7.97
C VAL A 149 2.38 -29.08 7.38
N ALA A 150 1.22 -28.50 7.03
CA ALA A 150 0.10 -29.22 6.45
C ALA A 150 0.45 -29.86 5.08
N LEU A 151 1.23 -29.16 4.25
CA LEU A 151 1.59 -29.58 2.90
C LEU A 151 2.78 -30.53 2.82
N ILE A 152 3.67 -30.56 3.82
CA ILE A 152 4.91 -31.37 3.80
C ILE A 152 4.84 -32.58 4.75
N SER A 153 4.21 -32.48 5.92
CA SER A 153 4.21 -33.56 6.92
C SER A 153 3.44 -34.82 6.50
N ASP A 154 4.03 -36.00 6.64
CA ASP A 154 3.34 -37.28 6.36
C ASP A 154 2.51 -37.80 7.54
N SER A 155 2.69 -37.23 8.73
CA SER A 155 1.95 -37.66 9.93
C SER A 155 0.62 -36.92 10.07
N LEU A 156 -0.44 -37.71 10.29
CA LEU A 156 -1.82 -37.22 10.43
C LEU A 156 -1.96 -36.24 11.60
N TYR A 157 -1.30 -36.50 12.72
CA TYR A 157 -1.40 -35.65 13.92
C TYR A 157 -0.85 -34.24 13.67
N PHE A 158 0.30 -34.12 12.98
CA PHE A 158 0.88 -32.83 12.63
C PHE A 158 0.01 -32.07 11.62
N VAL A 159 -0.57 -32.76 10.64
CA VAL A 159 -1.49 -32.14 9.67
C VAL A 159 -2.75 -31.63 10.36
N ILE A 160 -3.39 -32.43 11.22
CA ILE A 160 -4.58 -32.00 11.97
C ILE A 160 -4.25 -30.79 12.87
N GLY A 161 -3.12 -30.84 13.59
CA GLY A 161 -2.66 -29.72 14.41
C GLY A 161 -2.43 -28.43 13.60
N ALA A 162 -1.84 -28.54 12.41
CA ALA A 162 -1.65 -27.43 11.49
C ALA A 162 -2.99 -26.88 10.97
N VAL A 163 -3.93 -27.74 10.60
CA VAL A 163 -5.29 -27.34 10.15
C VAL A 163 -6.03 -26.58 11.24
N LEU A 164 -6.04 -27.08 12.47
CA LEU A 164 -6.67 -26.40 13.60
C LEU A 164 -6.01 -25.03 13.87
N SER A 165 -4.69 -24.95 13.74
CA SER A 165 -3.95 -23.69 13.90
C SER A 165 -4.27 -22.68 12.80
N LEU A 166 -4.44 -23.14 11.55
CA LEU A 166 -4.86 -22.30 10.42
C LEU A 166 -6.29 -21.79 10.59
N ILE A 167 -7.21 -22.62 11.09
CA ILE A 167 -8.58 -22.21 11.41
C ILE A 167 -8.58 -21.16 12.52
N LEU A 168 -7.82 -21.38 13.60
CA LEU A 168 -7.69 -20.42 14.68
C LEU A 168 -7.11 -19.09 14.18
N LEU A 169 -6.09 -19.15 13.32
CA LEU A 169 -5.52 -17.98 12.65
C LEU A 169 -6.58 -17.24 11.83
N LEU A 170 -7.42 -17.97 11.08
CA LEU A 170 -8.51 -17.39 10.32
C LEU A 170 -9.53 -16.68 11.23
N ILE A 171 -9.93 -17.29 12.34
CA ILE A 171 -10.81 -16.65 13.35
C ILE A 171 -10.17 -15.34 13.84
N MET A 172 -8.89 -15.34 14.17
CA MET A 172 -8.18 -14.13 14.59
C MET A 172 -8.15 -13.05 13.49
N ILE A 173 -7.99 -13.45 12.22
CA ILE A 173 -8.05 -12.53 11.09
C ILE A 173 -9.44 -11.91 10.97
N TYR A 174 -10.51 -12.71 10.99
CA TYR A 174 -11.89 -12.20 10.95
C TYR A 174 -12.20 -11.28 12.13
N ALA A 175 -11.85 -11.67 13.35
CA ALA A 175 -12.06 -10.85 14.55
C ALA A 175 -11.33 -9.50 14.45
N ASN A 176 -10.08 -9.50 13.98
CA ASN A 176 -9.35 -8.26 13.75
C ASN A 176 -9.98 -7.40 12.65
N ARG A 177 -10.46 -8.01 11.55
CA ARG A 177 -11.16 -7.27 10.48
C ARG A 177 -12.47 -6.67 10.96
N LEU A 178 -13.28 -7.41 11.71
CA LEU A 178 -14.51 -6.91 12.31
C LEU A 178 -14.22 -5.76 13.27
N ARG A 179 -13.18 -5.90 14.12
CA ARG A 179 -12.73 -4.82 15.01
C ARG A 179 -12.29 -3.56 14.26
N ILE A 180 -11.64 -3.71 13.09
CA ILE A 180 -11.22 -2.58 12.26
C ILE A 180 -12.43 -1.90 11.62
N VAL A 181 -13.41 -2.66 11.11
CA VAL A 181 -14.63 -2.12 10.49
C VAL A 181 -15.51 -1.40 11.52
N LEU A 182 -15.61 -1.92 12.74
CA LEU A 182 -16.40 -1.31 13.82
C LEU A 182 -15.71 -0.13 14.51
N ARG A 183 -14.38 -0.01 14.39
CA ARG A 183 -13.65 1.11 14.97
C ARG A 183 -13.86 2.35 14.11
N PRO A 184 -14.04 3.54 14.74
CA PRO A 184 -14.06 4.80 14.00
C PRO A 184 -12.82 4.89 13.12
N SER A 185 -13.00 5.39 11.91
CA SER A 185 -11.94 5.40 10.90
C SER A 185 -10.65 6.00 11.48
N VAL A 186 -9.51 5.33 11.25
CA VAL A 186 -8.19 5.81 11.67
C VAL A 186 -7.94 7.25 11.20
N LEU A 187 -8.51 7.59 10.05
CA LEU A 187 -8.55 8.92 9.48
C LEU A 187 -9.08 9.94 10.48
N TYR A 188 -10.22 9.72 11.12
CA TYR A 188 -10.75 10.67 12.12
C TYR A 188 -9.75 10.97 13.24
N VAL A 189 -9.10 9.94 13.79
CA VAL A 189 -8.09 10.10 14.86
C VAL A 189 -6.83 10.81 14.33
N LEU A 190 -6.43 10.53 13.10
CA LEU A 190 -5.27 11.15 12.49
C LEU A 190 -5.55 12.62 12.13
N HIS A 191 -6.76 12.93 11.68
CA HIS A 191 -7.23 14.28 11.41
C HIS A 191 -7.38 15.09 12.70
N SER A 192 -7.97 14.55 13.76
CA SER A 192 -8.06 15.30 15.04
C SER A 192 -6.69 15.59 15.65
N ARG A 193 -5.73 14.67 15.50
CA ARG A 193 -4.33 14.92 15.87
C ARG A 193 -3.64 15.93 14.96
N ALA A 194 -3.87 15.85 13.65
CA ALA A 194 -3.34 16.82 12.71
C ALA A 194 -3.89 18.22 13.01
N ILE A 195 -5.18 18.33 13.34
CA ILE A 195 -5.84 19.59 13.70
C ILE A 195 -5.27 20.15 14.98
N THR A 196 -5.15 19.35 16.04
CA THR A 196 -4.55 19.84 17.29
C THR A 196 -3.08 20.23 17.08
N PHE A 197 -2.33 19.48 16.29
CA PHE A 197 -0.96 19.86 15.92
C PHE A 197 -0.91 21.18 15.14
N ILE A 198 -1.79 21.33 14.15
CA ILE A 198 -1.90 22.53 13.31
C ILE A 198 -2.31 23.73 14.17
N SER A 199 -3.39 23.63 14.95
CA SER A 199 -3.87 24.68 15.86
C SER A 199 -2.80 25.08 16.89
N ASN A 200 -2.12 24.12 17.52
CA ASN A 200 -1.01 24.41 18.43
C ASN A 200 0.19 25.09 17.74
N THR A 201 0.42 24.78 16.46
CA THR A 201 1.47 25.44 15.66
C THR A 201 1.06 26.86 15.32
N PHE A 202 -0.19 27.06 14.91
CA PHE A 202 -0.78 28.37 14.66
C PHE A 202 -0.74 29.27 15.89
N GLN A 203 -1.15 28.78 17.06
CA GLN A 203 -1.09 29.53 18.32
C GLN A 203 0.31 30.00 18.68
N LYS A 204 1.35 29.25 18.30
CA LYS A 204 2.75 29.68 18.50
C LYS A 204 3.16 30.78 17.52
N LEU A 205 2.59 30.80 16.32
CA LEU A 205 2.81 31.84 15.31
C LEU A 205 2.05 33.14 15.65
N TYR A 206 0.92 33.06 16.37
CA TYR A 206 0.08 34.20 16.74
C TYR A 206 0.56 35.02 17.95
N LYS A 207 1.76 34.77 18.50
CA LYS A 207 2.18 35.53 19.68
C LYS A 207 2.23 37.03 19.31
N PRO A 208 1.35 37.88 19.88
CA PRO A 208 1.35 39.30 19.56
C PRO A 208 2.73 39.85 19.95
N ALA A 209 3.33 40.64 19.07
CA ALA A 209 4.50 41.40 19.47
C ALA A 209 3.99 42.44 20.47
N ASN A 210 4.18 42.17 21.77
CA ASN A 210 3.54 42.85 22.91
C ASN A 210 3.70 44.38 22.99
N GLU A 211 4.26 45.07 21.99
CA GLU A 211 4.56 46.50 22.02
C GLU A 211 4.28 47.25 20.69
N LEU A 212 3.59 46.66 19.72
CA LEU A 212 3.34 47.36 18.46
C LEU A 212 2.14 48.32 18.59
N GLN A 213 2.45 49.60 18.76
CA GLN A 213 1.58 50.70 18.34
C GLN A 213 1.05 50.44 16.91
N PRO A 214 -0.14 50.94 16.55
CA PRO A 214 -0.77 50.70 15.24
C PRO A 214 0.25 50.82 14.11
N PHE A 215 0.50 49.68 13.48
CA PHE A 215 1.63 49.46 12.59
C PHE A 215 1.49 50.33 11.32
N ALA A 216 2.27 51.40 11.22
CA ALA A 216 2.37 52.19 9.98
C ALA A 216 3.49 51.61 9.11
N TRP A 217 3.16 50.75 8.12
CA TRP A 217 4.12 50.05 7.24
C TRP A 217 5.22 50.95 6.66
N ASN A 218 4.87 52.20 6.36
CA ASN A 218 5.78 53.19 5.78
C ASN A 218 6.87 53.68 6.75
N ASN A 219 6.68 53.55 8.06
CA ASN A 219 7.58 54.06 9.10
C ASN A 219 8.50 52.98 9.69
N VAL A 220 8.45 51.76 9.17
CA VAL A 220 9.20 50.61 9.71
C VAL A 220 10.64 50.66 9.20
N PRO A 221 11.66 50.55 10.06
CA PRO A 221 13.04 50.43 9.61
C PRO A 221 13.23 49.21 8.70
N GLU A 222 14.02 49.34 7.62
CA GLU A 222 14.26 48.26 6.65
C GLU A 222 14.69 46.93 7.29
N ALA A 223 15.51 46.98 8.35
CA ALA A 223 15.93 45.78 9.08
C ALA A 223 14.77 45.03 9.78
N LYS A 224 13.72 45.74 10.23
CA LYS A 224 12.52 45.13 10.81
C LYS A 224 11.54 44.66 9.74
N LYS A 225 11.53 45.29 8.55
CA LYS A 225 10.67 44.87 7.44
C LYS A 225 10.95 43.44 7.01
N SER A 226 12.21 43.02 6.94
CA SER A 226 12.55 41.64 6.54
C SER A 226 12.02 40.59 7.52
N GLU A 227 12.11 40.84 8.82
CA GLU A 227 11.58 39.92 9.85
C GLU A 227 10.06 39.80 9.75
N ILE A 228 9.39 40.93 9.56
CA ILE A 228 7.93 40.99 9.41
C ILE A 228 7.48 40.29 8.14
N LEU A 229 8.20 40.45 7.02
CA LEU A 229 7.90 39.74 5.78
C LEU A 229 8.03 38.23 5.94
N VAL A 230 9.02 37.74 6.70
CA VAL A 230 9.14 36.30 7.01
C VAL A 230 7.95 35.82 7.84
N ASN A 231 7.52 36.59 8.85
CA ASN A 231 6.36 36.25 9.67
C ASN A 231 5.06 36.26 8.86
N LEU A 232 4.82 37.31 8.06
CA LEU A 232 3.68 37.42 7.15
C LEU A 232 3.67 36.27 6.14
N GLN A 233 4.83 35.88 5.61
CA GLN A 233 4.97 34.74 4.71
C GLN A 233 4.57 33.42 5.37
N LEU A 234 5.02 33.17 6.60
CA LEU A 234 4.64 31.97 7.36
C LEU A 234 3.14 31.98 7.67
N LEU A 235 2.58 33.12 8.10
CA LEU A 235 1.14 33.28 8.35
C LEU A 235 0.33 33.01 7.07
N MET A 236 0.74 33.55 5.92
CA MET A 236 0.07 33.31 4.64
C MET A 236 0.15 31.86 4.18
N ILE A 237 1.31 31.19 4.32
CA ILE A 237 1.43 29.75 4.04
C ILE A 237 0.48 28.96 4.92
N ALA A 238 0.41 29.31 6.19
CA ALA A 238 -0.41 28.61 7.16
C ALA A 238 -1.91 28.85 6.87
N ASN A 239 -2.33 30.09 6.61
CA ASN A 239 -3.69 30.43 6.16
C ASN A 239 -4.11 29.66 4.89
N ARG A 240 -3.36 29.81 3.79
CA ARG A 240 -3.70 29.13 2.52
C ARG A 240 -3.58 27.62 2.64
N GLY A 241 -2.62 27.13 3.43
CA GLY A 241 -2.46 25.72 3.74
C GLY A 241 -3.66 25.14 4.50
N ALA A 242 -4.26 25.89 5.41
CA ALA A 242 -5.47 25.47 6.12
C ALA A 242 -6.66 25.33 5.16
N PHE A 243 -6.92 26.35 4.32
CA PHE A 243 -7.99 26.26 3.31
C PHE A 243 -7.77 25.10 2.34
N PHE A 244 -6.57 24.98 1.77
CA PHE A 244 -6.19 23.88 0.89
C PHE A 244 -6.41 22.51 1.54
N LEU A 245 -5.93 22.33 2.78
CA LEU A 245 -6.08 21.07 3.50
C LEU A 245 -7.55 20.76 3.79
N SER A 246 -8.35 21.76 4.15
CA SER A 246 -9.78 21.61 4.40
C SER A 246 -10.53 21.16 3.14
N GLU A 247 -10.19 21.73 1.99
CA GLU A 247 -10.80 21.41 0.70
C GLU A 247 -10.35 20.03 0.21
N LYS A 248 -9.06 19.69 0.29
CA LYS A 248 -8.59 18.34 -0.03
C LYS A 248 -9.16 17.27 0.89
N LEU A 249 -9.36 17.60 2.17
CA LEU A 249 -10.01 16.69 3.11
C LEU A 249 -11.48 16.48 2.76
N ARG A 250 -12.20 17.53 2.35
CA ARG A 250 -13.57 17.45 1.86
C ARG A 250 -13.66 16.61 0.59
N GLN A 251 -12.81 16.84 -0.40
CA GLN A 251 -12.74 16.05 -1.63
C GLN A 251 -12.42 14.58 -1.34
N PHE A 252 -11.49 14.33 -0.40
CA PHE A 252 -11.18 12.97 0.03
C PHE A 252 -12.37 12.30 0.72
N HIS A 253 -13.09 13.02 1.57
CA HIS A 253 -14.27 12.52 2.24
C HIS A 253 -15.40 12.16 1.28
N GLN A 254 -15.66 13.01 0.29
CA GLN A 254 -16.67 12.79 -0.75
C GLN A 254 -16.28 11.70 -1.74
N SER A 255 -15.01 11.30 -1.77
CA SER A 255 -14.54 10.28 -2.70
C SER A 255 -14.95 8.86 -2.29
N ASN A 256 -15.38 8.05 -3.27
CA ASN A 256 -15.66 6.62 -3.08
C ASN A 256 -14.40 5.78 -2.84
N VAL A 257 -13.24 6.40 -2.68
CA VAL A 257 -11.97 5.69 -2.60
C VAL A 257 -11.87 4.84 -1.33
N ARG A 258 -12.55 5.27 -0.26
CA ARG A 258 -12.71 4.45 0.96
C ARG A 258 -13.40 3.12 0.66
N VAL A 259 -14.43 3.12 -0.17
CA VAL A 259 -15.17 1.91 -0.59
C VAL A 259 -14.25 0.96 -1.34
N ILE A 260 -13.46 1.48 -2.27
CA ILE A 260 -12.50 0.69 -3.05
C ILE A 260 -11.49 -0.01 -2.13
N PHE A 261 -10.97 0.71 -1.13
CA PHE A 261 -10.04 0.13 -0.16
C PHE A 261 -10.66 -0.99 0.67
N TYR A 262 -11.91 -0.80 1.13
CA TYR A 262 -12.61 -1.84 1.87
C TYR A 262 -12.93 -3.06 1.01
N LEU A 263 -13.36 -2.85 -0.23
CA LEU A 263 -13.58 -3.92 -1.20
C LEU A 263 -12.29 -4.72 -1.45
N PHE A 264 -11.16 -4.04 -1.59
CA PHE A 264 -9.86 -4.70 -1.76
C PHE A 264 -9.47 -5.55 -0.54
N ASN A 265 -9.64 -5.03 0.69
CA ASN A 265 -9.38 -5.81 1.90
C ASN A 265 -10.33 -7.02 2.04
N LEU A 266 -11.58 -6.87 1.64
CA LEU A 266 -12.57 -7.94 1.63
C LEU A 266 -12.17 -9.04 0.63
N LEU A 267 -11.73 -8.67 -0.58
CA LEU A 267 -11.22 -9.63 -1.55
C LEU A 267 -10.03 -10.41 -0.99
N ILE A 268 -9.07 -9.73 -0.35
CA ILE A 268 -7.95 -10.40 0.32
C ILE A 268 -8.44 -11.38 1.39
N LEU A 269 -9.46 -11.02 2.18
CA LEU A 269 -10.04 -11.91 3.19
C LEU A 269 -10.66 -13.16 2.54
N ILE A 270 -11.42 -13.00 1.46
CA ILE A 270 -11.99 -14.12 0.69
C ILE A 270 -10.89 -15.04 0.18
N PHE A 271 -9.86 -14.49 -0.48
CA PHE A 271 -8.74 -15.28 -0.99
C PHE A 271 -7.98 -16.00 0.14
N THR A 272 -7.81 -15.36 1.29
CA THR A 272 -7.16 -15.97 2.46
C THR A 272 -7.99 -17.13 3.00
N THR A 273 -9.32 -16.96 3.11
CA THR A 273 -10.24 -18.03 3.52
C THR A 273 -10.17 -19.22 2.55
N VAL A 274 -10.29 -18.96 1.24
CA VAL A 274 -10.19 -19.99 0.21
C VAL A 274 -8.85 -20.72 0.29
N TYR A 275 -7.75 -19.99 0.41
CA TYR A 275 -6.41 -20.56 0.51
C TYR A 275 -6.25 -21.45 1.76
N ILE A 276 -6.68 -20.98 2.94
CA ILE A 276 -6.57 -21.76 4.18
C ILE A 276 -7.35 -23.07 4.09
N PHE A 277 -8.58 -23.03 3.60
CA PHE A 277 -9.38 -24.24 3.43
C PHE A 277 -8.84 -25.15 2.33
N ALA A 278 -8.30 -24.60 1.25
CA ALA A 278 -7.67 -25.40 0.20
C ALA A 278 -6.46 -26.18 0.74
N VAL A 279 -5.58 -25.50 1.48
CA VAL A 279 -4.43 -26.13 2.14
C VAL A 279 -4.86 -27.16 3.17
N ALA A 280 -5.90 -26.86 3.96
CA ALA A 280 -6.40 -27.79 4.98
C ALA A 280 -6.96 -29.07 4.36
N ASN A 281 -7.85 -28.94 3.37
CA ASN A 281 -8.46 -30.09 2.71
C ASN A 281 -7.42 -30.91 1.94
N TYR A 282 -6.51 -30.27 1.21
CA TYR A 282 -5.43 -30.96 0.48
C TYR A 282 -4.47 -31.68 1.43
N GLY A 283 -4.07 -31.03 2.54
CA GLY A 283 -3.19 -31.62 3.54
C GLY A 283 -3.78 -32.89 4.15
N ILE A 284 -5.08 -32.87 4.49
CA ILE A 284 -5.79 -34.04 5.03
C ILE A 284 -5.90 -35.15 3.99
N TRP A 285 -6.30 -34.82 2.77
CA TRP A 285 -6.40 -35.79 1.67
C TRP A 285 -5.06 -36.50 1.42
N ARG A 286 -3.94 -35.77 1.45
CA ARG A 286 -2.61 -36.34 1.21
C ARG A 286 -2.23 -37.42 2.23
N VAL A 287 -2.59 -37.23 3.50
CA VAL A 287 -2.25 -38.18 4.57
C VAL A 287 -3.31 -39.26 4.75
N SER A 288 -4.57 -38.95 4.43
CA SER A 288 -5.71 -39.84 4.55
C SER A 288 -6.58 -39.74 3.30
N PRO A 289 -6.20 -40.41 2.19
CA PRO A 289 -6.90 -40.31 0.91
C PRO A 289 -8.37 -40.72 0.98
N ASP A 290 -8.72 -41.67 1.86
CA ASP A 290 -10.09 -42.16 2.06
C ASP A 290 -11.05 -41.08 2.61
N SER A 291 -10.51 -39.93 3.05
CA SER A 291 -11.31 -38.80 3.54
C SER A 291 -11.97 -37.98 2.44
N PHE A 292 -11.55 -38.17 1.17
CA PHE A 292 -12.19 -37.55 0.02
C PHE A 292 -12.27 -38.52 -1.17
N GLN A 293 -13.39 -38.50 -1.88
CA GLN A 293 -13.46 -39.04 -3.23
C GLN A 293 -12.98 -37.96 -4.21
N VAL A 294 -11.81 -38.17 -4.80
CA VAL A 294 -11.12 -37.18 -5.65
C VAL A 294 -10.94 -37.74 -7.06
N SER A 295 -11.48 -37.04 -8.05
CA SER A 295 -11.27 -37.39 -9.47
C SER A 295 -9.97 -36.80 -10.03
N ASP A 296 -9.51 -35.66 -9.48
CA ASP A 296 -8.28 -34.98 -9.87
C ASP A 296 -7.52 -34.46 -8.64
N SER A 297 -6.31 -34.98 -8.43
CA SER A 297 -5.48 -34.77 -7.23
C SER A 297 -4.65 -33.49 -7.23
N ARG A 298 -4.79 -32.62 -8.24
CA ARG A 298 -4.04 -31.36 -8.30
C ARG A 298 -4.45 -30.42 -7.17
N PHE A 299 -3.48 -29.75 -6.54
CA PHE A 299 -3.73 -28.75 -5.49
C PHE A 299 -4.71 -27.66 -5.94
N PHE A 300 -4.64 -27.25 -7.21
CA PHE A 300 -5.57 -26.26 -7.76
C PHE A 300 -7.04 -26.72 -7.72
N THR A 301 -7.32 -28.02 -7.85
CA THR A 301 -8.67 -28.58 -7.74
C THR A 301 -9.22 -28.37 -6.33
N PHE A 302 -8.36 -28.45 -5.30
CA PHE A 302 -8.72 -28.09 -3.92
C PHE A 302 -8.93 -26.59 -3.72
N VAL A 303 -8.15 -25.74 -4.42
CA VAL A 303 -8.39 -24.28 -4.44
C VAL A 303 -9.76 -23.97 -5.05
N TYR A 304 -10.08 -24.60 -6.19
CA TYR A 304 -11.37 -24.45 -6.85
C TYR A 304 -12.52 -24.97 -6.00
N TYR A 305 -12.37 -26.15 -5.38
CA TYR A 305 -13.32 -26.71 -4.42
C TYR A 305 -13.61 -25.76 -3.26
N SER A 306 -12.54 -25.22 -2.64
CA SER A 306 -12.70 -24.28 -1.55
C SER A 306 -13.31 -22.96 -2.04
N PHE A 307 -12.95 -22.47 -3.23
CA PHE A 307 -13.60 -21.28 -3.79
C PHE A 307 -15.10 -21.49 -4.00
N ALA A 308 -15.51 -22.59 -4.64
CA ALA A 308 -16.91 -22.93 -4.86
C ALA A 308 -17.69 -23.05 -3.53
N SER A 309 -17.06 -23.68 -2.53
CA SER A 309 -17.65 -23.88 -1.20
C SER A 309 -17.93 -22.57 -0.45
N VAL A 310 -17.11 -21.53 -0.64
CA VAL A 310 -17.39 -20.18 -0.10
C VAL A 310 -18.72 -19.64 -0.64
N PHE A 311 -19.09 -19.95 -1.88
CA PHE A 311 -20.37 -19.55 -2.48
C PHE A 311 -21.50 -20.57 -2.27
N GLY A 312 -21.30 -21.53 -1.36
CA GLY A 312 -22.30 -22.57 -1.06
C GLY A 312 -22.49 -23.57 -2.21
N ARG A 313 -21.54 -23.67 -3.13
CA ARG A 313 -21.58 -24.62 -4.25
C ARG A 313 -20.56 -25.75 -4.03
N GLY A 314 -20.99 -26.98 -4.24
CA GLY A 314 -20.08 -28.12 -4.37
C GLY A 314 -19.54 -28.26 -5.79
N ILE A 315 -18.49 -29.06 -5.94
CA ILE A 315 -18.00 -29.54 -7.25
C ILE A 315 -17.97 -31.07 -7.21
N ASN A 316 -18.11 -31.72 -8.36
CA ASN A 316 -18.20 -33.19 -8.42
C ASN A 316 -16.83 -33.87 -8.27
N GLU A 317 -15.76 -33.13 -8.52
CA GLU A 317 -14.38 -33.60 -8.56
C GLU A 317 -13.84 -33.95 -7.16
N ILE A 318 -14.38 -33.32 -6.11
CA ILE A 318 -13.98 -33.53 -4.72
C ILE A 318 -15.23 -33.65 -3.85
N VAL A 319 -15.45 -34.84 -3.30
CA VAL A 319 -16.57 -35.11 -2.38
C VAL A 319 -16.02 -35.55 -1.02
N PRO A 320 -16.32 -34.84 0.09
CA PRO A 320 -15.86 -35.20 1.42
C PRO A 320 -16.62 -36.42 1.95
N THR A 321 -15.89 -37.49 2.27
CA THR A 321 -16.45 -38.75 2.78
C THR A 321 -16.37 -38.85 4.30
N ALA A 322 -15.29 -38.36 4.90
CA ALA A 322 -15.07 -38.41 6.35
C ALA A 322 -15.80 -37.29 7.10
N ASP A 323 -16.23 -37.57 8.33
CA ASP A 323 -16.97 -36.61 9.16
C ASP A 323 -16.15 -35.34 9.45
N PHE A 324 -14.85 -35.48 9.70
CA PHE A 324 -13.98 -34.34 9.93
C PHE A 324 -13.89 -33.43 8.69
N THR A 325 -13.81 -33.99 7.49
CA THR A 325 -13.78 -33.20 6.25
C THR A 325 -15.12 -32.55 5.95
N ARG A 326 -16.25 -33.19 6.29
CA ARG A 326 -17.58 -32.57 6.22
C ARG A 326 -17.70 -31.40 7.18
N LEU A 327 -17.17 -31.54 8.40
CA LEU A 327 -17.11 -30.45 9.38
C LEU A 327 -16.32 -29.26 8.84
N LEU A 328 -15.19 -29.48 8.15
CA LEU A 328 -14.42 -28.40 7.54
C LEU A 328 -15.22 -27.64 6.48
N VAL A 329 -16.00 -28.32 5.66
CA VAL A 329 -16.88 -27.68 4.67
C VAL A 329 -17.97 -26.86 5.36
N MET A 330 -18.62 -27.42 6.39
CA MET A 330 -19.62 -26.68 7.17
C MET A 330 -19.00 -25.42 7.78
N LEU A 331 -17.80 -25.53 8.34
CA LEU A 331 -17.08 -24.40 8.91
C LEU A 331 -16.72 -23.36 7.85
N GLN A 332 -16.32 -23.79 6.66
CA GLN A 332 -16.04 -22.91 5.53
C GLN A 332 -17.27 -22.10 5.10
N ILE A 333 -18.44 -22.74 5.06
CA ILE A 333 -19.72 -22.08 4.80
C ILE A 333 -20.05 -21.07 5.91
N VAL A 334 -19.79 -21.40 7.18
CA VAL A 334 -19.94 -20.42 8.29
C VAL A 334 -19.04 -19.20 8.08
N PHE A 335 -17.79 -19.40 7.66
CA PHE A 335 -16.89 -18.28 7.35
C PHE A 335 -17.35 -17.45 6.14
N SER A 336 -18.02 -18.04 5.16
CA SER A 336 -18.57 -17.26 4.05
C SER A 336 -19.75 -16.39 4.49
N PHE A 337 -20.59 -16.87 5.41
CA PHE A 337 -21.59 -16.03 6.07
C PHE A 337 -20.95 -14.87 6.84
N PHE A 338 -19.81 -15.07 7.51
CA PHE A 338 -19.10 -13.96 8.14
C PHE A 338 -18.56 -12.95 7.12
N VAL A 339 -18.10 -13.38 5.94
CA VAL A 339 -17.75 -12.44 4.86
C VAL A 339 -18.97 -11.60 4.48
N LEU A 340 -20.11 -12.24 4.24
CA LEU A 340 -21.35 -11.55 3.90
C LEU A 340 -21.77 -10.56 4.99
N ALA A 341 -21.70 -10.95 6.27
CA ALA A 341 -21.99 -10.06 7.39
C ALA A 341 -21.04 -8.85 7.42
N ILE A 342 -19.75 -9.03 7.12
CA ILE A 342 -18.78 -7.93 7.00
C ILE A 342 -19.15 -7.01 5.83
N ILE A 343 -19.57 -7.54 4.68
CA ILE A 343 -20.04 -6.74 3.54
C ILE A 343 -21.25 -5.89 3.94
N LEU A 344 -22.26 -6.49 4.56
CA LEU A 344 -23.46 -5.79 4.99
C LEU A 344 -23.11 -4.69 6.02
N THR A 345 -22.27 -5.02 7.00
CA THR A 345 -21.79 -4.04 7.99
C THR A 345 -21.04 -2.90 7.31
N LEU A 346 -20.26 -3.18 6.27
CA LEU A 346 -19.57 -2.17 5.49
C LEU A 346 -20.56 -1.23 4.79
N VAL A 347 -21.57 -1.78 4.11
CA VAL A 347 -22.59 -1.00 3.40
C VAL A 347 -23.33 -0.08 4.37
N PHE A 348 -23.74 -0.60 5.52
CA PHE A 348 -24.38 0.22 6.57
C PHE A 348 -23.41 1.27 7.14
N SER A 349 -22.14 0.91 7.34
CA SER A 349 -21.12 1.85 7.82
C SER A 349 -20.88 2.99 6.84
N LEU A 350 -20.99 2.74 5.53
CA LEU A 350 -20.85 3.76 4.49
C LEU A 350 -22.04 4.72 4.46
N GLN A 351 -23.22 4.27 4.87
CA GLN A 351 -24.43 5.10 4.98
C GLN A 351 -24.52 5.85 6.31
N ASN A 352 -23.69 5.49 7.30
CA ASN A 352 -23.79 6.05 8.64
C ASN A 352 -23.18 7.46 8.71
N LYS A 353 -24.05 8.48 8.84
CA LYS A 353 -23.71 9.91 8.90
C LYS A 353 -22.77 10.31 10.04
N ARG A 354 -22.64 9.48 11.08
CA ARG A 354 -21.78 9.81 12.24
C ARG A 354 -20.32 10.04 11.86
N ASP A 355 -19.80 9.27 10.91
CA ASP A 355 -18.41 9.43 10.44
C ASP A 355 -18.24 10.68 9.57
N GLU A 356 -19.31 11.10 8.89
CA GLU A 356 -19.36 12.33 8.07
C GLU A 356 -19.36 13.57 8.96
N GLU A 357 -20.16 13.60 10.03
CA GLU A 357 -20.18 14.71 11.00
C GLU A 357 -18.80 14.95 11.64
N GLY A 358 -18.09 13.88 12.00
CA GLY A 358 -16.75 13.99 12.59
C GLY A 358 -15.72 14.59 11.65
N ILE A 359 -15.77 14.22 10.36
CA ILE A 359 -14.86 14.75 9.33
C ILE A 359 -15.25 16.18 8.95
N GLU A 360 -16.54 16.49 8.83
CA GLU A 360 -17.01 17.84 8.53
C GLU A 360 -16.67 18.81 9.66
N THR A 361 -16.81 18.40 10.92
CA THR A 361 -16.35 19.18 12.09
C THR A 361 -14.84 19.45 12.01
N ALA A 362 -14.06 18.45 11.60
CA ALA A 362 -12.62 18.59 11.41
C ALA A 362 -12.29 19.59 10.27
N ILE A 363 -12.97 19.50 9.13
CA ILE A 363 -12.85 20.43 7.99
C ILE A 363 -13.18 21.86 8.44
N GLN A 364 -14.29 22.05 9.14
CA GLN A 364 -14.72 23.35 9.65
C GLN A 364 -13.74 23.93 10.67
N THR A 365 -13.14 23.09 11.52
CA THR A 365 -12.13 23.55 12.48
C THR A 365 -10.88 24.04 11.77
N ILE A 366 -10.37 23.30 10.77
CA ILE A 366 -9.22 23.73 9.96
C ILE A 366 -9.53 25.05 9.25
N ARG A 367 -10.73 25.18 8.70
CA ARG A 367 -11.16 26.40 8.02
C ARG A 367 -11.23 27.60 8.95
N LYS A 368 -11.81 27.42 10.15
CA LYS A 368 -11.85 28.46 11.20
C LYS A 368 -10.46 28.90 11.65
N GLU A 369 -9.51 27.98 11.75
CA GLU A 369 -8.11 28.33 12.03
C GLU A 369 -7.52 29.19 10.91
N GLY A 370 -7.80 28.90 9.65
CA GLY A 370 -7.44 29.76 8.52
C GLY A 370 -8.04 31.16 8.63
N GLU A 371 -9.34 31.26 8.89
CA GLU A 371 -10.06 32.53 9.09
C GLU A 371 -9.52 33.32 10.29
N ALA A 372 -9.08 32.64 11.35
CA ALA A 372 -8.42 33.25 12.50
C ALA A 372 -7.06 33.87 12.11
N VAL A 373 -6.29 33.23 11.21
CA VAL A 373 -5.06 33.84 10.66
C VAL A 373 -5.39 35.13 9.91
N ASP A 374 -6.42 35.13 9.04
CA ASP A 374 -6.78 36.32 8.27
C ASP A 374 -7.21 37.46 9.19
N THR A 375 -7.98 37.13 10.23
CA THR A 375 -8.39 38.10 11.26
C THR A 375 -7.17 38.67 12.00
N PHE A 376 -6.20 37.81 12.36
CA PHE A 376 -4.95 38.21 13.01
C PHE A 376 -4.09 39.10 12.10
N ILE A 377 -3.94 38.73 10.82
CA ILE A 377 -3.19 39.53 9.85
C ILE A 377 -3.82 40.94 9.73
N ASN A 378 -5.13 41.01 9.60
CA ASN A 378 -5.85 42.27 9.49
C ASN A 378 -5.78 43.10 10.78
N SER A 379 -5.88 42.48 11.97
CA SER A 379 -5.83 43.21 13.23
C SER A 379 -4.43 43.75 13.54
N GLU A 380 -3.38 42.94 13.31
CA GLU A 380 -2.00 43.25 13.68
C GLU A 380 -1.30 44.13 12.62
N TYR A 381 -1.48 43.80 11.33
CA TYR A 381 -0.78 44.47 10.23
C TYR A 381 -1.65 45.44 9.45
N ARG A 382 -2.97 45.51 9.71
CA ARG A 382 -3.93 46.36 8.98
C ARG A 382 -3.91 46.12 7.47
N MET A 383 -3.63 44.88 7.07
CA MET A 383 -3.59 44.44 5.68
C MET A 383 -4.57 43.29 5.49
N THR A 384 -5.22 43.28 4.34
CA THR A 384 -5.94 42.10 3.85
C THR A 384 -4.95 41.04 3.35
N SER A 385 -5.35 39.78 3.33
CA SER A 385 -4.50 38.66 2.89
C SER A 385 -4.04 38.81 1.43
N ASP A 386 -4.83 39.50 0.60
CA ASP A 386 -4.48 39.81 -0.79
C ASP A 386 -3.45 40.95 -0.90
N GLU A 387 -3.53 41.96 -0.02
CA GLU A 387 -2.50 43.01 0.08
C GLU A 387 -1.17 42.43 0.56
N VAL A 388 -1.21 41.55 1.57
CA VAL A 388 -0.03 40.83 2.03
C VAL A 388 0.58 40.02 0.88
N LEU A 389 -0.24 39.33 0.07
CA LEU A 389 0.26 38.56 -1.07
C LEU A 389 0.96 39.46 -2.11
N LYS A 390 0.36 40.61 -2.45
CA LYS A 390 0.96 41.59 -3.37
C LYS A 390 2.28 42.14 -2.82
N GLU A 391 2.36 42.38 -1.52
CA GLU A 391 3.58 42.89 -0.89
C GLU A 391 4.69 41.83 -0.83
N LEU A 392 4.35 40.57 -0.55
CA LEU A 392 5.27 39.44 -0.64
C LEU A 392 5.78 39.23 -2.08
N GLU A 393 4.93 39.43 -3.08
CA GLU A 393 5.31 39.37 -4.50
C GLU A 393 6.26 40.52 -4.87
N ARG A 394 5.93 41.76 -4.49
CA ARG A 394 6.76 42.95 -4.72
C ARG A 394 8.17 42.78 -4.15
N THR A 395 8.27 42.18 -2.99
CA THR A 395 9.54 41.92 -2.27
C THR A 395 10.25 40.65 -2.73
N LYS A 396 9.66 39.89 -3.68
CA LYS A 396 10.18 38.62 -4.20
C LYS A 396 10.47 37.59 -3.10
N ALA A 397 9.59 37.50 -2.11
CA ALA A 397 9.79 36.59 -0.98
C ALA A 397 9.87 35.11 -1.43
N ALA A 398 10.73 34.32 -0.77
CA ALA A 398 11.16 33.01 -1.26
C ALA A 398 10.03 31.99 -1.50
N PHE A 399 8.99 32.00 -0.66
CA PHE A 399 7.88 31.05 -0.68
C PHE A 399 6.61 31.57 -1.35
N VAL A 400 6.62 32.71 -2.06
CA VAL A 400 5.44 33.24 -2.77
C VAL A 400 4.82 32.20 -3.71
N ARG A 401 5.66 31.45 -4.44
CA ARG A 401 5.20 30.38 -5.34
C ARG A 401 4.45 29.26 -4.60
N VAL A 402 4.85 28.95 -3.37
CA VAL A 402 4.17 27.94 -2.53
C VAL A 402 2.81 28.47 -2.11
N ILE A 403 2.71 29.74 -1.71
CA ILE A 403 1.45 30.38 -1.33
C ILE A 403 0.47 30.36 -2.52
N TYR A 404 0.93 30.72 -3.72
CA TYR A 404 0.10 30.62 -4.92
C TYR A 404 -0.34 29.18 -5.21
N TYR A 405 0.56 28.21 -5.11
CA TYR A 405 0.18 26.80 -5.29
C TYR A 405 -0.90 26.33 -4.31
N LEU A 406 -0.84 26.79 -3.05
CA LEU A 406 -1.85 26.50 -2.03
C LEU A 406 -3.14 27.29 -2.23
N ALA A 407 -3.08 28.46 -2.86
CA ALA A 407 -4.24 29.29 -3.19
C ALA A 407 -4.94 28.83 -4.48
N ILE A 408 -4.22 28.14 -5.36
CA ILE A 408 -4.79 27.48 -6.55
C ILE A 408 -5.44 26.17 -6.08
N ASP A 409 -6.66 26.31 -5.58
CA ASP A 409 -7.66 25.26 -5.64
C ASP A 409 -8.55 25.45 -6.87
#